data_AF-A0A939BSN3-F1
#
_entry.id   AF-A0A939BSN3-F1
#
_cell.length_a   1.000
_cell.length_b   1.000
_cell.length_c   1.000
_cell.angle_alpha   90.00
_cell.angle_beta   90.00
_cell.angle_gamma   90.00
#
_symmetry.space_group_name_H-M   'P 1'
#
loop_
_entity.id
_entity.type
_entity.pdbx_description
1 polymer ?
#
loop_
_entity_poly.entity_id
_entity_poly.type
_entity_poly.pdbx_seq_one_letter_code
_entity_poly.pdbx_strand_id
1 'polypeptide(L)'
;MRTFYYFLADVQQVSDQEILFDLYHIIKPAKEEPVRERMKSAVVLPRHYFDYLINNGVMQVEGMSRYKTRQEATVAIGMNIKSIGRHILFDMCFSPQTYKLWQHADAFIDEISLPADIFEEYVYRLGALSRFRYLGRVDDPLAAAEIGENDMIEFKQDFLLSKPGIIKSVVAFANSNNGNLFLGISDEGKIVGVNHELEQYGDPDKYILAITQYIQDKTTPFLTPFPKITLQKVEDKYVVCIFVEVCSELICGLDKNGEKFVAIRTNNRSFIVRDPHQIGEIYVKRKLGSEIGRRLGLL
;
A
#
# COMPACT_ATOMS: atom_id res chain seq x y z
N MET A 1 -22.65 8.67 -11.32
CA MET A 1 -23.60 9.17 -10.30
C MET A 1 -22.93 8.96 -8.94
N ARG A 2 -22.92 9.96 -8.05
CA ARG A 2 -22.04 9.97 -6.87
C ARG A 2 -22.66 9.15 -5.73
N THR A 3 -21.96 8.13 -5.25
CA THR A 3 -22.31 7.36 -4.04
C THR A 3 -21.25 7.68 -2.98
N PHE A 4 -21.68 7.94 -1.76
CA PHE A 4 -20.80 8.27 -0.65
C PHE A 4 -20.76 7.14 0.36
N TYR A 5 -19.58 6.87 0.92
CA TYR A 5 -19.38 5.85 1.92
C TYR A 5 -18.79 6.46 3.20
N TYR A 6 -19.36 6.14 4.36
CA TYR A 6 -18.79 6.53 5.65
C TYR A 6 -19.19 5.54 6.74
N PHE A 7 -18.39 5.47 7.80
CA PHE A 7 -18.79 4.81 9.03
C PHE A 7 -19.74 5.71 9.81
N LEU A 8 -20.78 5.12 10.40
CA LEU A 8 -21.67 5.80 11.32
C LEU A 8 -21.56 5.16 12.69
N ALA A 9 -21.23 5.97 13.69
CA ALA A 9 -21.25 5.59 15.09
C ALA A 9 -22.56 6.02 15.73
N ASP A 10 -23.38 5.03 16.10
CA ASP A 10 -24.56 5.23 16.92
C ASP A 10 -24.16 5.18 18.39
N VAL A 11 -23.89 6.36 18.97
CA VAL A 11 -23.21 6.49 20.26
C VAL A 11 -24.15 6.17 21.41
N GLN A 12 -23.74 5.20 22.22
CA GLN A 12 -24.49 4.73 23.39
C GLN A 12 -24.01 5.40 24.68
N GLN A 13 -22.70 5.62 24.82
CA GLN A 13 -22.12 6.25 26.00
C GLN A 13 -20.88 7.07 25.64
N VAL A 14 -20.74 8.22 26.31
CA VAL A 14 -19.58 9.11 26.20
C VAL A 14 -18.93 9.26 27.56
N SER A 15 -17.61 9.12 27.61
CA SER A 15 -16.80 9.50 28.76
C SER A 15 -15.66 10.43 28.35
N ASP A 16 -14.82 10.82 29.32
CA ASP A 16 -13.61 11.59 29.03
C ASP A 16 -12.51 10.78 28.36
N GLN A 17 -12.50 9.46 28.55
CA GLN A 17 -11.44 8.57 28.08
C GLN A 17 -11.85 7.73 26.87
N GLU A 18 -13.09 7.25 26.84
CA GLU A 18 -13.59 6.28 25.87
C GLU A 18 -15.02 6.59 25.40
N ILE A 19 -15.36 6.08 24.22
CA ILE A 19 -16.68 6.18 23.60
C ILE A 19 -17.19 4.75 23.33
N LEU A 20 -18.43 4.48 23.73
CA LEU A 20 -19.15 3.23 23.43
C LEU A 20 -20.19 3.50 22.34
N PHE A 21 -20.16 2.74 21.26
CA PHE A 21 -21.05 2.95 20.11
C PHE A 21 -21.30 1.67 19.32
N ASP A 22 -22.40 1.64 18.58
CA ASP A 22 -22.60 0.66 17.52
C ASP A 22 -22.04 1.23 16.21
N LEU A 23 -21.24 0.42 15.51
CA LEU A 23 -20.59 0.78 14.26
C LEU A 23 -21.42 0.29 13.07
N TYR A 24 -21.75 1.22 12.19
CA TYR A 24 -22.44 0.97 10.93
C TYR A 24 -21.60 1.43 9.75
N HIS A 25 -21.84 0.83 8.59
CA HIS A 25 -21.40 1.32 7.30
C HIS A 25 -22.59 1.90 6.55
N ILE A 26 -22.45 3.12 6.06
CA ILE A 26 -23.48 3.81 5.27
C ILE A 26 -23.03 3.90 3.82
N ILE A 27 -23.91 3.42 2.94
CA ILE A 27 -23.83 3.63 1.49
C ILE A 27 -24.91 4.64 1.14
N LYS A 28 -24.53 5.85 0.72
CA LYS A 28 -25.46 6.94 0.41
C LYS A 28 -25.39 7.31 -1.09
N PRO A 29 -26.26 6.75 -1.93
CA PRO A 29 -26.37 7.18 -3.32
C PRO A 29 -26.93 8.60 -3.41
N ALA A 30 -26.54 9.38 -4.44
CA ALA A 30 -26.96 10.79 -4.57
C ALA A 30 -28.47 11.03 -4.72
N LYS A 31 -29.25 10.02 -5.13
CA LYS A 31 -30.69 10.15 -5.44
C LYS A 31 -31.56 9.09 -4.76
N GLU A 32 -30.98 8.30 -3.85
CA GLU A 32 -31.68 7.19 -3.19
C GLU A 32 -31.45 7.27 -1.68
N GLU A 33 -32.30 6.58 -0.92
CA GLU A 33 -32.16 6.47 0.53
C GLU A 33 -30.83 5.77 0.89
N PRO A 34 -30.14 6.22 1.95
CA PRO A 34 -28.92 5.59 2.40
C PRO A 34 -29.20 4.16 2.90
N VAL A 35 -28.37 3.22 2.46
CA VAL A 35 -28.34 1.87 2.99
C VAL A 35 -27.46 1.86 4.24
N ARG A 36 -28.01 1.34 5.35
CA ARG A 36 -27.32 1.19 6.64
C ARG A 36 -27.05 -0.28 6.91
N GLU A 37 -25.78 -0.64 7.01
CA GLU A 37 -25.34 -1.99 7.38
C GLU A 37 -24.66 -1.93 8.76
N ARG A 38 -25.07 -2.81 9.70
CA ARG A 38 -24.41 -2.88 11.00
C ARG A 38 -23.15 -3.73 10.89
N MET A 39 -22.01 -3.14 11.21
CA MET A 39 -20.71 -3.79 11.15
C MET A 39 -20.38 -4.45 12.49
N LYS A 40 -20.59 -3.72 13.59
CA LYS A 40 -20.27 -4.19 14.95
C LYS A 40 -21.14 -3.48 15.98
N SER A 41 -21.43 -4.15 17.08
CA SER A 41 -22.15 -3.57 18.22
C SER A 41 -21.23 -3.41 19.42
N ALA A 42 -21.54 -2.45 20.31
CA ALA A 42 -20.84 -2.21 21.56
C ALA A 42 -19.31 -2.04 21.39
N VAL A 43 -18.90 -1.30 20.37
CA VAL A 43 -17.50 -0.93 20.15
C VAL A 43 -17.08 0.10 21.18
N VAL A 44 -15.97 -0.18 21.87
CA VAL A 44 -15.32 0.77 22.78
C VAL A 44 -14.05 1.26 22.11
N LEU A 45 -13.90 2.58 21.99
CA LEU A 45 -12.70 3.19 21.45
C LEU A 45 -12.26 4.37 22.32
N PRO A 46 -10.95 4.50 22.63
CA PRO A 46 -10.43 5.70 23.25
C PRO A 46 -10.87 6.95 22.48
N ARG A 47 -11.34 7.96 23.23
CA ARG A 47 -12.00 9.15 22.68
C ARG A 47 -11.14 9.88 21.65
N HIS A 48 -9.83 9.95 21.87
CA HIS A 48 -8.93 10.63 20.94
C HIS A 48 -8.83 9.91 19.58
N TYR A 49 -8.90 8.58 19.53
CA TYR A 49 -9.00 7.84 18.27
C TYR A 49 -10.37 8.02 17.62
N PHE A 50 -11.44 7.99 18.42
CA PHE A 50 -12.81 8.24 17.93
C PHE A 50 -12.93 9.63 17.29
N ASP A 51 -12.43 10.65 17.98
CA ASP A 51 -12.41 12.04 17.50
C ASP A 51 -11.59 12.17 16.20
N TYR A 52 -10.46 11.46 16.10
CA TYR A 52 -9.63 11.44 14.89
C TYR A 52 -10.40 10.87 13.67
N LEU A 53 -11.16 9.79 13.84
CA LEU A 53 -11.97 9.20 12.77
C LEU A 53 -13.04 10.19 12.26
N ILE A 54 -13.60 11.00 13.14
CA ILE A 54 -14.59 12.03 12.79
C ILE A 54 -13.93 13.20 12.07
N ASN A 55 -12.83 13.73 12.62
CA ASN A 55 -12.13 14.88 12.05
C ASN A 55 -11.60 14.59 10.63
N ASN A 56 -11.21 13.34 10.36
CA ASN A 56 -10.77 12.89 9.03
C ASN A 56 -11.93 12.50 8.09
N GLY A 57 -13.19 12.74 8.47
CA GLY A 57 -14.36 12.52 7.62
C GLY A 57 -14.65 11.06 7.29
N VAL A 58 -14.12 10.15 8.10
CA VAL A 58 -14.30 8.69 7.95
C VAL A 58 -15.48 8.20 8.77
N MET A 59 -15.75 8.85 9.91
CA MET A 59 -16.84 8.52 10.81
C MET A 59 -17.79 9.70 11.01
N GLN A 60 -19.10 9.42 11.05
CA GLN A 60 -20.14 10.34 11.48
C GLN A 60 -20.78 9.82 12.77
N VAL A 61 -21.46 10.71 13.50
CA VAL A 61 -22.11 10.38 14.77
C VAL A 61 -23.63 10.54 14.66
N GLU A 62 -24.35 9.52 15.11
CA GLU A 62 -25.80 9.53 15.32
C GLU A 62 -26.12 9.35 16.82
N GLY A 63 -27.34 9.70 17.22
CA GLY A 63 -27.81 9.52 18.61
C GLY A 63 -27.47 10.68 19.56
N MET A 64 -26.58 11.60 19.15
CA MET A 64 -26.24 12.77 19.96
C MET A 64 -26.16 14.05 19.11
N SER A 65 -27.14 14.92 19.28
CA SER A 65 -27.27 16.18 18.52
C SER A 65 -26.13 17.19 18.73
N ARG A 66 -25.17 16.93 19.64
CA ARG A 66 -24.10 17.87 20.02
C ARG A 66 -22.76 17.20 20.38
N TYR A 67 -22.40 16.06 19.79
CA TYR A 67 -21.05 15.52 19.99
C TYR A 67 -20.00 16.53 19.51
N LYS A 68 -18.98 16.78 20.34
CA LYS A 68 -17.87 17.69 20.02
C LYS A 68 -16.54 16.95 20.15
N THR A 69 -15.78 16.93 19.07
CA THR A 69 -14.43 16.37 19.03
C THR A 69 -13.46 17.26 19.80
N ARG A 70 -12.41 16.65 20.36
CA ARG A 70 -11.27 17.33 21.00
C ARG A 70 -10.08 17.38 20.04
N GLN A 71 -9.10 18.24 20.34
CA GLN A 71 -7.93 18.46 19.48
C GLN A 71 -6.98 17.25 19.50
N GLU A 72 -6.31 17.05 18.37
CA GLU A 72 -5.71 15.80 17.91
C GLU A 72 -4.40 15.46 18.60
N ALA A 73 -4.44 14.48 19.49
CA ALA A 73 -3.26 13.68 19.80
C ALA A 73 -2.76 13.03 18.50
N THR A 74 -1.46 12.75 18.40
CA THR A 74 -0.93 11.95 17.31
C THR A 74 -1.64 10.60 17.30
N VAL A 75 -2.25 10.26 16.17
CA VAL A 75 -2.91 8.97 15.97
C VAL A 75 -2.27 8.28 14.77
N ALA A 76 -1.89 7.03 14.97
CA ALA A 76 -1.56 6.11 13.92
C ALA A 76 -2.64 5.04 13.83
N ILE A 77 -3.11 4.78 12.62
CA ILE A 77 -4.10 3.74 12.35
C ILE A 77 -3.47 2.72 11.43
N GLY A 78 -3.73 1.45 11.69
CA GLY A 78 -3.38 0.37 10.79
C GLY A 78 -4.53 -0.57 10.51
N MET A 79 -4.40 -1.32 9.43
CA MET A 79 -5.37 -2.33 9.02
C MET A 79 -4.69 -3.70 9.03
N ASN A 80 -5.07 -4.56 9.97
CA ASN A 80 -4.64 -5.95 10.02
C ASN A 80 -5.63 -6.81 9.24
N ILE A 81 -5.32 -7.13 7.98
CA ILE A 81 -6.21 -7.91 7.13
C ILE A 81 -6.13 -9.39 7.50
N LYS A 82 -7.31 -9.98 7.75
CA LYS A 82 -7.51 -11.41 8.07
C LYS A 82 -7.85 -12.22 6.82
N SER A 83 -8.58 -11.66 5.85
CA SER A 83 -8.97 -12.34 4.61
C SER A 83 -9.22 -11.37 3.47
N ILE A 84 -9.02 -11.83 2.24
CA ILE A 84 -9.14 -11.04 1.02
C ILE A 84 -10.00 -11.79 0.01
N GLY A 85 -10.91 -11.06 -0.61
CA GLY A 85 -11.81 -11.54 -1.64
C GLY A 85 -12.67 -10.37 -2.12
N ARG A 86 -13.91 -10.66 -2.54
CA ARG A 86 -14.88 -9.60 -2.87
C ARG A 86 -15.12 -8.66 -1.68
N HIS A 87 -15.05 -9.21 -0.47
CA HIS A 87 -14.96 -8.46 0.77
C HIS A 87 -13.60 -8.71 1.43
N ILE A 88 -13.07 -7.69 2.07
CA ILE A 88 -11.86 -7.71 2.87
C ILE A 88 -12.29 -7.75 4.33
N LEU A 89 -11.86 -8.80 5.04
CA LEU A 89 -12.02 -8.92 6.49
C LEU A 89 -10.76 -8.40 7.16
N PHE A 90 -10.87 -7.44 8.06
CA PHE A 90 -9.71 -6.79 8.69
C PHE A 90 -10.03 -6.24 10.09
N ASP A 91 -8.98 -5.96 10.85
CA ASP A 91 -9.05 -5.21 12.10
C ASP A 91 -8.46 -3.81 11.88
N MET A 92 -9.08 -2.79 12.47
CA MET A 92 -8.44 -1.49 12.64
C MET A 92 -7.64 -1.49 13.93
N CYS A 93 -6.35 -1.17 13.86
CA CYS A 93 -5.45 -1.04 15.01
C CYS A 93 -5.12 0.44 15.21
N PHE A 94 -5.04 0.90 16.44
CA PHE A 94 -4.75 2.30 16.77
C PHE A 94 -3.56 2.38 17.73
N SER A 95 -2.72 3.40 17.58
CA SER A 95 -1.58 3.68 18.46
C SER A 95 -1.30 5.18 18.48
N PRO A 96 -0.73 5.74 19.57
CA PRO A 96 -0.28 7.14 19.55
C PRO A 96 1.02 7.32 18.74
N GLN A 97 1.66 6.22 18.30
CA GLN A 97 2.99 6.23 17.68
C GLN A 97 3.01 5.44 16.36
N THR A 98 3.21 6.15 15.24
CA THR A 98 3.21 5.57 13.88
C THR A 98 4.25 4.47 13.67
N TYR A 99 5.49 4.66 14.15
CA TYR A 99 6.60 3.73 13.92
C TYR A 99 6.52 2.44 14.77
N LYS A 100 5.63 2.42 15.75
CA LYS A 100 5.45 1.33 16.73
C LYS A 100 4.04 0.72 16.70
N LEU A 101 3.19 1.20 15.80
CA LEU A 101 1.79 0.82 15.68
C LEU A 101 1.55 -0.69 15.80
N TRP A 102 2.32 -1.52 15.09
CA TRP A 102 2.10 -2.98 15.11
C TRP A 102 2.57 -3.69 16.38
N GLN A 103 3.43 -3.07 17.17
CA GLN A 103 4.00 -3.61 18.41
C GLN A 103 3.28 -3.08 19.65
N HIS A 104 2.74 -1.87 19.55
CA HIS A 104 2.17 -1.10 20.66
C HIS A 104 0.83 -0.46 20.26
N ALA A 105 0.02 -1.15 19.46
CA ALA A 105 -1.38 -0.78 19.29
C ALA A 105 -2.10 -0.98 20.64
N ASP A 106 -2.83 0.04 21.06
CA ASP A 106 -3.50 0.10 22.37
C ASP A 106 -5.03 0.18 22.23
N ALA A 107 -5.56 0.23 21.00
CA ALA A 107 -6.98 0.03 20.74
C ALA A 107 -7.23 -0.65 19.40
N PHE A 108 -8.38 -1.31 19.28
CA PHE A 108 -8.74 -2.13 18.13
C PHE A 108 -10.24 -2.03 17.80
N ILE A 109 -10.58 -2.11 16.52
CA ILE A 109 -11.92 -2.46 16.04
C ILE A 109 -11.77 -3.67 15.12
N ASP A 110 -12.04 -4.84 15.67
CA ASP A 110 -11.76 -6.11 14.99
C ASP A 110 -12.91 -6.58 14.08
N GLU A 111 -12.58 -7.43 13.11
CA GLU A 111 -13.52 -8.18 12.27
C GLU A 111 -14.48 -7.31 11.45
N ILE A 112 -13.97 -6.18 10.94
CA ILE A 112 -14.69 -5.36 9.97
C ILE A 112 -14.61 -6.03 8.59
N SER A 113 -15.73 -6.11 7.87
CA SER A 113 -15.79 -6.68 6.52
C SER A 113 -16.36 -5.67 5.52
N LEU A 114 -15.53 -5.18 4.60
CA LEU A 114 -15.96 -4.21 3.57
C LEU A 114 -15.71 -4.75 2.16
N PRO A 115 -16.50 -4.34 1.15
CA PRO A 115 -16.10 -4.52 -0.25
C PRO A 115 -14.69 -3.96 -0.49
N ALA A 116 -13.91 -4.65 -1.33
CA ALA A 116 -12.48 -4.35 -1.51
C ALA A 116 -12.21 -2.92 -1.99
N ASP A 117 -13.04 -2.41 -2.90
CA ASP A 117 -12.97 -1.05 -3.44
C ASP A 117 -13.27 0.01 -2.37
N ILE A 118 -14.25 -0.25 -1.50
CA ILE A 118 -14.61 0.63 -0.38
C ILE A 118 -13.51 0.61 0.69
N PHE A 119 -12.92 -0.56 0.98
CA PHE A 119 -11.81 -0.68 1.93
C PHE A 119 -10.64 0.23 1.53
N GLU A 120 -10.22 0.21 0.26
CA GLU A 120 -9.12 1.05 -0.24
C GLU A 120 -9.40 2.55 0.00
N GLU A 121 -10.65 3.00 -0.16
CA GLU A 121 -11.04 4.39 0.09
C GLU A 121 -10.83 4.78 1.56
N TYR A 122 -11.19 3.91 2.50
CA TYR A 122 -10.97 4.17 3.93
C TYR A 122 -9.49 4.18 4.30
N VAL A 123 -8.69 3.26 3.76
CA VAL A 123 -7.24 3.24 3.99
C VAL A 123 -6.62 4.56 3.55
N TYR A 124 -7.01 5.05 2.36
CA TYR A 124 -6.53 6.31 1.83
C TYR A 124 -6.97 7.51 2.68
N ARG A 125 -8.27 7.63 3.01
CA ARG A 125 -8.80 8.73 3.83
C ARG A 125 -8.15 8.82 5.21
N LEU A 126 -7.82 7.68 5.81
CA LEU A 126 -7.19 7.63 7.14
C LEU A 126 -5.67 7.78 7.10
N GLY A 127 -5.04 7.78 5.91
CA GLY A 127 -3.60 7.60 5.81
C GLY A 127 -3.12 6.33 6.54
N ALA A 128 -3.98 5.31 6.62
CA ALA A 128 -3.76 4.17 7.49
C ALA A 128 -2.59 3.32 6.98
N LEU A 129 -1.69 2.95 7.90
CA LEU A 129 -0.65 1.97 7.63
C LEU A 129 -1.28 0.58 7.54
N SER A 130 -1.56 0.10 6.35
CA SER A 130 -2.08 -1.26 6.21
C SER A 130 -0.95 -2.31 6.26
N ARG A 131 -1.21 -3.50 6.83
CA ARG A 131 -0.32 -4.66 6.62
C ARG A 131 -0.21 -5.02 5.12
N PHE A 132 -1.09 -4.47 4.29
CA PHE A 132 -1.01 -4.47 2.81
C PHE A 132 0.27 -3.89 2.23
N ARG A 133 1.10 -3.20 3.02
CA ARG A 133 2.48 -2.93 2.61
C ARG A 133 3.11 -4.19 2.02
N TYR A 134 2.82 -5.38 2.56
CA TYR A 134 3.27 -6.67 2.04
C TYR A 134 2.24 -7.45 1.21
N LEU A 135 1.11 -6.88 0.79
CA LEU A 135 0.17 -7.65 -0.04
C LEU A 135 0.78 -7.97 -1.40
N GLY A 136 0.65 -9.23 -1.80
CA GLY A 136 1.22 -9.75 -3.04
C GLY A 136 2.71 -10.04 -2.90
N ARG A 137 3.31 -9.84 -1.71
CA ARG A 137 4.71 -10.18 -1.48
C ARG A 137 4.89 -11.68 -1.54
N VAL A 138 5.76 -12.10 -2.44
CA VAL A 138 6.24 -13.47 -2.57
C VAL A 138 7.68 -13.46 -2.09
N ASP A 139 7.92 -14.08 -0.94
CA ASP A 139 9.27 -14.14 -0.38
C ASP A 139 10.07 -15.30 -0.93
N ASP A 140 9.44 -16.40 -1.31
CA ASP A 140 10.13 -17.61 -1.79
C ASP A 140 10.33 -17.55 -3.33
N PRO A 141 11.60 -17.55 -3.81
CA PRO A 141 11.90 -17.57 -5.25
C PRO A 141 11.34 -18.80 -5.98
N LEU A 142 11.22 -19.96 -5.32
CA LEU A 142 10.67 -21.17 -5.94
C LEU A 142 9.17 -21.02 -6.20
N ALA A 143 8.43 -20.54 -5.20
CA ALA A 143 7.02 -20.22 -5.34
C ALA A 143 6.81 -19.15 -6.43
N ALA A 144 7.67 -18.13 -6.48
CA ALA A 144 7.60 -17.12 -7.55
C ALA A 144 7.82 -17.73 -8.93
N ALA A 145 8.85 -18.57 -9.09
CA ALA A 145 9.16 -19.26 -10.34
C ALA A 145 8.00 -20.15 -10.84
N GLU A 146 7.29 -20.84 -9.94
CA GLU A 146 6.12 -21.64 -10.28
C GLU A 146 4.94 -20.78 -10.75
N ILE A 147 4.74 -19.61 -10.13
CA ILE A 147 3.68 -18.66 -10.50
C ILE A 147 3.98 -18.00 -11.86
N GLY A 148 5.25 -17.69 -12.12
CA GLY A 148 5.71 -17.00 -13.32
C GLY A 148 5.51 -15.47 -13.28
N GLU A 149 6.06 -14.78 -14.29
CA GLU A 149 5.91 -13.33 -14.41
C GLU A 149 4.45 -12.92 -14.64
N ASN A 150 4.02 -11.89 -13.90
CA ASN A 150 2.67 -11.36 -13.96
C ASN A 150 2.64 -9.88 -13.55
N ASP A 151 1.47 -9.36 -13.21
CA ASP A 151 1.28 -7.99 -12.74
C ASP A 151 1.94 -7.68 -11.39
N MET A 152 2.35 -8.69 -10.64
CA MET A 152 2.97 -8.60 -9.33
C MET A 152 4.39 -9.21 -9.26
N ILE A 153 4.84 -9.92 -10.30
CA ILE A 153 6.13 -10.63 -10.34
C ILE A 153 6.89 -10.27 -11.61
N GLU A 154 8.16 -9.91 -11.45
CA GLU A 154 9.14 -9.68 -12.53
C GLU A 154 10.42 -10.46 -12.24
N PHE A 155 10.99 -11.07 -13.27
CA PHE A 155 12.28 -11.75 -13.22
C PHE A 155 13.35 -11.00 -13.99
N LYS A 156 14.56 -11.05 -13.46
CA LYS A 156 15.78 -10.64 -14.14
C LYS A 156 16.89 -11.64 -13.82
N GLN A 157 17.73 -11.92 -14.81
CA GLN A 157 18.78 -12.92 -14.65
C GLN A 157 19.87 -12.48 -13.67
N ASP A 158 20.16 -11.18 -13.60
CA ASP A 158 21.27 -10.63 -12.82
C ASP A 158 21.02 -9.16 -12.45
N PHE A 159 21.94 -8.54 -11.69
CA PHE A 159 21.90 -7.10 -11.44
C PHE A 159 22.55 -6.29 -12.56
N LEU A 160 23.78 -6.64 -12.96
CA LEU A 160 24.65 -5.76 -13.74
C LEU A 160 24.17 -5.52 -15.17
N LEU A 161 23.69 -6.56 -15.86
CA LEU A 161 23.17 -6.47 -17.24
C LEU A 161 21.72 -5.99 -17.26
N SER A 162 20.99 -6.21 -16.17
CA SER A 162 19.56 -5.90 -16.08
C SER A 162 19.24 -4.51 -15.53
N LYS A 163 20.25 -3.71 -15.17
CA LYS A 163 20.14 -2.38 -14.54
C LYS A 163 18.98 -1.49 -15.08
N PRO A 164 18.88 -1.19 -16.39
CA PRO A 164 17.76 -0.37 -16.89
C PRO A 164 16.39 -1.02 -16.69
N GLY A 165 16.30 -2.34 -16.86
CA GLY A 165 15.07 -3.11 -16.64
C GLY A 165 14.64 -3.11 -15.18
N ILE A 166 15.60 -3.20 -14.25
CA ILE A 166 15.35 -3.13 -12.80
C ILE A 166 14.69 -1.81 -12.45
N ILE A 167 15.26 -0.68 -12.85
CA ILE A 167 14.68 0.65 -12.54
C ILE A 167 13.30 0.81 -13.17
N LYS A 168 13.15 0.37 -14.42
CA LYS A 168 11.85 0.41 -15.10
C LYS A 168 10.78 -0.37 -14.33
N SER A 169 11.11 -1.55 -13.82
CA SER A 169 10.18 -2.38 -13.05
C SER A 169 9.92 -1.82 -11.65
N VAL A 170 10.93 -1.31 -10.95
CA VAL A 170 10.76 -0.62 -9.66
C VAL A 170 9.81 0.58 -9.80
N VAL A 171 10.01 1.43 -10.80
CA VAL A 171 9.14 2.59 -11.07
C VAL A 171 7.73 2.14 -11.44
N ALA A 172 7.61 1.10 -12.27
CA ALA A 172 6.32 0.55 -12.69
C ALA A 172 5.49 0.03 -11.51
N PHE A 173 6.10 -0.75 -10.61
CA PHE A 173 5.45 -1.20 -9.39
C PHE A 173 5.08 -0.01 -8.51
N ALA A 174 6.03 0.85 -8.15
CA ALA A 174 5.79 2.00 -7.28
C ALA A 174 4.61 2.89 -7.75
N ASN A 175 4.39 3.04 -9.06
CA ASN A 175 3.28 3.84 -9.61
C ASN A 175 1.95 3.08 -9.79
N SER A 176 1.99 1.76 -9.84
CA SER A 176 0.83 0.92 -10.18
C SER A 176 0.28 0.23 -8.94
N ASN A 177 1.00 -0.79 -8.48
CA ASN A 177 0.67 -1.74 -7.41
C ASN A 177 1.98 -2.22 -6.76
N ASN A 178 1.90 -2.91 -5.61
CA ASN A 178 3.08 -3.60 -5.07
C ASN A 178 3.67 -4.58 -6.12
N GLY A 179 4.94 -4.96 -5.96
CA GLY A 179 5.54 -5.95 -6.84
C GLY A 179 6.79 -6.60 -6.29
N ASN A 180 7.07 -7.79 -6.81
CA ASN A 180 8.22 -8.62 -6.49
C ASN A 180 9.12 -8.67 -7.71
N LEU A 181 10.35 -8.21 -7.53
CA LEU A 181 11.40 -8.32 -8.52
C LEU A 181 12.44 -9.31 -8.01
N PHE A 182 12.70 -10.35 -8.78
CA PHE A 182 13.73 -11.34 -8.46
C PHE A 182 14.91 -11.21 -9.41
N LEU A 183 16.12 -11.11 -8.86
CA LEU A 183 17.37 -11.17 -9.62
C LEU A 183 18.02 -12.54 -9.41
N GLY A 184 18.40 -13.22 -10.49
CA GLY A 184 18.86 -14.61 -10.46
C GLY A 184 17.84 -15.62 -10.97
N ILE A 185 16.77 -15.15 -11.64
CA ILE A 185 15.74 -15.99 -12.28
C ILE A 185 15.66 -15.61 -13.76
N SER A 186 15.65 -16.59 -14.67
CA SER A 186 15.46 -16.33 -16.09
C SER A 186 14.01 -15.96 -16.43
N ASP A 187 13.79 -15.42 -17.62
CA ASP A 187 12.45 -15.05 -18.10
C ASP A 187 11.51 -16.28 -18.16
N GLU A 188 12.06 -17.49 -18.28
CA GLU A 188 11.32 -18.77 -18.23
C GLU A 188 11.10 -19.30 -16.80
N GLY A 189 11.43 -18.53 -15.76
CA GLY A 189 11.27 -18.94 -14.36
C GLY A 189 12.37 -19.87 -13.84
N LYS A 190 13.47 -20.08 -14.57
CA LYS A 190 14.56 -20.96 -14.11
C LYS A 190 15.45 -20.22 -13.12
N ILE A 191 15.69 -20.83 -11.95
CA ILE A 191 16.69 -20.32 -10.98
C ILE A 191 18.09 -20.47 -11.59
N VAL A 192 18.73 -19.34 -11.94
CA VAL A 192 20.10 -19.27 -12.47
C VAL A 192 21.11 -18.83 -11.41
N GLY A 193 20.67 -17.92 -10.52
CA GLY A 193 21.45 -17.37 -9.42
C GLY A 193 22.37 -16.20 -9.80
N VAL A 194 22.71 -15.38 -8.81
CA VAL A 194 23.62 -14.22 -8.93
C VAL A 194 25.03 -14.50 -8.37
N ASN A 195 25.39 -15.77 -8.21
CA ASN A 195 26.65 -16.20 -7.58
C ASN A 195 27.89 -15.55 -8.22
N HIS A 196 27.92 -15.46 -9.54
CA HIS A 196 29.02 -14.85 -10.29
C HIS A 196 29.22 -13.37 -9.94
N GLU A 197 28.14 -12.63 -9.69
CA GLU A 197 28.24 -11.23 -9.24
C GLU A 197 28.64 -11.16 -7.77
N LEU A 198 28.13 -12.07 -6.92
CA LEU A 198 28.57 -12.14 -5.52
C LEU A 198 30.09 -12.38 -5.41
N GLU A 199 30.65 -13.25 -6.25
CA GLU A 199 32.10 -13.47 -6.34
C GLU A 199 32.84 -12.20 -6.77
N GLN A 200 32.31 -11.45 -7.74
CA GLN A 200 32.90 -10.20 -8.21
C GLN A 200 32.91 -9.12 -7.11
N TYR A 201 31.86 -9.03 -6.30
CA TYR A 201 31.77 -8.08 -5.19
C TYR A 201 32.54 -8.55 -3.94
N GLY A 202 32.76 -9.86 -3.80
CA GLY A 202 33.48 -10.50 -2.70
C GLY A 202 32.76 -10.49 -1.35
N ASP A 203 31.61 -9.82 -1.27
CA ASP A 203 30.84 -9.61 -0.05
C ASP A 203 29.35 -9.42 -0.41
N PRO A 204 28.43 -10.29 0.07
CA PRO A 204 27.00 -10.15 -0.15
C PRO A 204 26.44 -8.79 0.28
N ASP A 205 26.94 -8.20 1.37
CA ASP A 205 26.43 -6.93 1.88
C ASP A 205 26.81 -5.77 0.94
N LYS A 206 28.02 -5.81 0.36
CA LYS A 206 28.43 -4.83 -0.67
C LYS A 206 27.60 -4.94 -1.93
N TYR A 207 27.23 -6.16 -2.32
CA TYR A 207 26.38 -6.38 -3.48
C TYR A 207 24.97 -5.83 -3.26
N ILE A 208 24.34 -6.09 -2.10
CA ILE A 208 23.03 -5.54 -1.73
C ILE A 208 23.10 -4.01 -1.61
N LEU A 209 24.17 -3.45 -1.04
CA LEU A 209 24.39 -2.01 -0.98
C LEU A 209 24.48 -1.39 -2.38
N ALA A 210 25.17 -2.04 -3.32
CA ALA A 210 25.27 -1.54 -4.70
C ALA A 210 23.92 -1.52 -5.42
N ILE A 211 23.07 -2.52 -5.20
CA ILE A 211 21.69 -2.55 -5.72
C ILE A 211 20.86 -1.41 -5.09
N THR A 212 20.95 -1.26 -3.77
CA THR A 212 20.27 -0.23 -2.99
C THR A 212 20.61 1.17 -3.51
N GLN A 213 21.90 1.48 -3.61
CA GLN A 213 22.38 2.77 -4.10
C GLN A 213 21.95 3.02 -5.53
N TYR A 214 22.01 2.01 -6.40
CA TYR A 214 21.60 2.14 -7.79
C TYR A 214 20.11 2.48 -7.93
N ILE A 215 19.24 1.82 -7.15
CA ILE A 215 17.80 2.14 -7.13
C ILE A 215 17.58 3.57 -6.62
N GLN A 216 18.27 3.96 -5.54
CA GLN A 216 18.17 5.30 -4.98
C GLN A 216 18.61 6.40 -5.97
N ASP A 217 19.73 6.21 -6.66
CA ASP A 217 20.28 7.18 -7.60
C ASP A 217 19.48 7.29 -8.90
N LYS A 218 18.72 6.24 -9.25
CA LYS A 218 17.96 6.16 -10.49
C LYS A 218 16.46 6.32 -10.32
N THR A 219 16.00 6.71 -9.14
CA THR A 219 14.59 7.03 -8.88
C THR A 219 14.44 8.40 -8.23
N THR A 220 13.36 9.11 -8.57
CA THR A 220 13.08 10.45 -8.03
C THR A 220 11.56 10.74 -8.04
N PRO A 221 10.98 11.30 -6.97
CA PRO A 221 11.58 11.56 -5.66
C PRO A 221 12.03 10.26 -4.96
N PHE A 222 12.64 10.39 -3.78
CA PHE A 222 13.05 9.23 -2.99
C PHE A 222 11.85 8.30 -2.76
N LEU A 223 12.04 6.99 -2.99
CA LEU A 223 11.00 5.98 -2.81
C LEU A 223 10.56 5.94 -1.34
N THR A 224 9.29 6.24 -1.09
CA THR A 224 8.67 6.18 0.23
C THR A 224 7.41 5.31 0.18
N PRO A 225 7.43 4.09 0.75
CA PRO A 225 8.57 3.45 1.43
C PRO A 225 9.65 2.96 0.45
N PHE A 226 10.87 2.76 0.95
CA PHE A 226 11.98 2.24 0.14
C PHE A 226 11.86 0.71 -0.05
N PRO A 227 12.22 0.14 -1.22
CA PRO A 227 12.11 -1.29 -1.46
C PRO A 227 12.84 -2.15 -0.43
N LYS A 228 12.22 -3.25 -0.02
CA LYS A 228 12.87 -4.25 0.83
C LYS A 228 13.71 -5.19 -0.04
N ILE A 229 15.01 -5.24 0.22
CA ILE A 229 15.96 -6.03 -0.56
C ILE A 229 16.56 -7.12 0.34
N THR A 230 16.45 -8.37 -0.06
CA THR A 230 17.00 -9.51 0.68
C THR A 230 17.70 -10.49 -0.27
N LEU A 231 18.74 -11.16 0.21
CA LEU A 231 19.39 -12.25 -0.51
C LEU A 231 18.90 -13.59 0.03
N GLN A 232 18.40 -14.46 -0.83
CA GLN A 232 17.96 -15.81 -0.46
C GLN A 232 18.79 -16.86 -1.17
N LYS A 233 19.06 -17.96 -0.47
CA LYS A 233 19.77 -19.12 -1.02
C LYS A 233 18.74 -20.19 -1.39
N VAL A 234 18.74 -20.60 -2.66
CA VAL A 234 17.91 -21.67 -3.21
C VAL A 234 18.86 -22.73 -3.77
N GLU A 235 18.91 -23.89 -3.12
CA GLU A 235 19.95 -24.89 -3.36
C GLU A 235 21.35 -24.25 -3.22
N ASP A 236 22.20 -24.31 -4.24
CA ASP A 236 23.53 -23.69 -4.27
C ASP A 236 23.57 -22.32 -4.96
N LYS A 237 22.39 -21.76 -5.29
CA LYS A 237 22.26 -20.49 -5.99
C LYS A 237 21.72 -19.41 -5.06
N TYR A 238 22.16 -18.17 -5.29
CA TYR A 238 21.64 -17.01 -4.59
C TYR A 238 20.69 -16.21 -5.48
N VAL A 239 19.57 -15.76 -4.93
CA VAL A 239 18.56 -14.94 -5.61
C VAL A 239 18.31 -13.68 -4.78
N VAL A 240 18.36 -12.50 -5.42
CA VAL A 240 17.95 -11.25 -4.76
C VAL A 240 16.44 -11.11 -4.88
N CYS A 241 15.77 -10.93 -3.77
CA CYS A 241 14.34 -10.65 -3.70
C CYS A 241 14.16 -9.16 -3.36
N ILE A 242 13.57 -8.40 -4.27
CA ILE A 242 13.28 -6.98 -4.12
C ILE A 242 11.77 -6.82 -4.09
N PHE A 243 11.24 -6.40 -2.95
CA PHE A 243 9.83 -6.09 -2.81
C PHE A 243 9.61 -4.57 -2.84
N VAL A 244 8.86 -4.12 -3.84
CA VAL A 244 8.55 -2.72 -4.09
C VAL A 244 7.10 -2.48 -3.71
N GLU A 245 6.88 -1.55 -2.79
CA GLU A 245 5.54 -1.12 -2.43
C GLU A 245 5.06 0.00 -3.34
N VAL A 246 3.74 0.09 -3.50
CA VAL A 246 3.14 1.24 -4.16
C VAL A 246 3.43 2.52 -3.36
N CYS A 247 3.84 3.58 -4.05
CA CYS A 247 4.13 4.88 -3.44
C CYS A 247 2.90 5.78 -3.42
N SER A 248 2.89 6.74 -2.48
CA SER A 248 1.87 7.80 -2.39
C SER A 248 2.16 8.98 -3.33
N GLU A 249 3.36 9.05 -3.89
CA GLU A 249 3.76 10.07 -4.86
C GLU A 249 4.03 9.42 -6.23
N LEU A 250 3.98 10.22 -7.30
CA LEU A 250 4.44 9.77 -8.61
C LEU A 250 5.96 9.59 -8.57
N ILE A 251 6.43 8.40 -8.93
CA ILE A 251 7.86 8.08 -9.01
C ILE A 251 8.31 8.13 -10.48
N CYS A 252 9.43 8.78 -10.72
CA CYS A 252 10.13 8.78 -12.00
C CYS A 252 11.41 7.95 -11.90
N GLY A 253 11.73 7.22 -12.96
CA GLY A 253 13.06 6.67 -13.18
C GLY A 253 13.95 7.65 -13.92
N LEU A 254 15.26 7.50 -13.78
CA LEU A 254 16.26 8.22 -14.58
C LEU A 254 16.89 7.27 -15.59
N ASP A 255 16.91 7.66 -16.85
CA ASP A 255 17.56 6.88 -17.89
C ASP A 255 19.10 7.02 -17.85
N LYS A 256 19.77 6.56 -18.90
CA LYS A 256 21.24 6.67 -19.03
C LYS A 256 21.73 8.11 -19.19
N ASN A 257 20.89 9.01 -19.70
CA ASN A 257 21.20 10.43 -19.90
C ASN A 257 20.76 11.28 -18.68
N GLY A 258 20.08 10.68 -17.70
CA GLY A 258 19.51 11.40 -16.56
C GLY A 258 18.14 12.01 -16.86
N GLU A 259 17.52 11.67 -17.99
CA GLU A 259 16.18 12.11 -18.32
C GLU A 259 15.14 11.30 -17.53
N LYS A 260 14.11 12.01 -17.04
CA LYS A 260 13.04 11.39 -16.26
C LYS A 260 12.08 10.62 -17.16
N PHE A 261 11.70 9.43 -16.73
CA PHE A 261 10.61 8.67 -17.34
C PHE A 261 9.63 8.16 -16.27
N VAL A 262 8.37 8.03 -16.66
CA VAL A 262 7.33 7.38 -15.86
C VAL A 262 7.07 6.00 -16.43
N ALA A 263 6.91 5.01 -15.56
CA ALA A 263 6.50 3.68 -15.96
C ALA A 263 5.33 3.19 -15.11
N ILE A 264 4.51 2.32 -15.70
CA ILE A 264 3.43 1.58 -15.04
C ILE A 264 3.52 0.09 -15.38
N ARG A 265 2.91 -0.75 -14.55
CA ARG A 265 2.79 -2.19 -14.74
C ARG A 265 1.43 -2.50 -15.33
N THR A 266 1.41 -3.22 -16.44
CA THR A 266 0.18 -3.71 -17.08
C THR A 266 0.39 -5.17 -17.46
N ASN A 267 -0.37 -6.07 -16.84
CA ASN A 267 -0.14 -7.51 -16.90
C ASN A 267 1.34 -7.81 -16.57
N ASN A 268 2.00 -8.69 -17.31
CA ASN A 268 3.41 -9.03 -17.11
C ASN A 268 4.43 -8.06 -17.72
N ARG A 269 4.06 -6.79 -17.97
CA ARG A 269 4.99 -5.84 -18.62
C ARG A 269 5.00 -4.47 -17.95
N SER A 270 6.21 -3.95 -17.79
CA SER A 270 6.44 -2.56 -17.41
C SER A 270 6.43 -1.68 -18.68
N PHE A 271 5.54 -0.70 -18.77
CA PHE A 271 5.41 0.22 -19.90
C PHE A 271 5.85 1.62 -19.51
N ILE A 272 6.61 2.29 -20.38
CA ILE A 272 6.94 3.71 -20.20
C ILE A 272 5.75 4.52 -20.70
N VAL A 273 5.21 5.36 -19.83
CA VAL A 273 4.11 6.27 -20.14
C VAL A 273 4.72 7.57 -20.65
N ARG A 274 4.34 7.97 -21.87
CA ARG A 274 4.79 9.21 -22.50
C ARG A 274 3.69 10.27 -22.61
N ASP A 275 2.44 9.84 -22.57
CA ASP A 275 1.29 10.72 -22.68
C ASP A 275 1.15 11.57 -21.41
N PRO A 276 1.19 12.93 -21.52
CA PRO A 276 1.11 13.79 -20.35
C PRO A 276 -0.20 13.68 -19.58
N HIS A 277 -1.32 13.35 -20.26
CA HIS A 277 -2.60 13.18 -19.58
C HIS A 277 -2.58 11.94 -18.69
N GLN A 278 -2.11 10.79 -19.19
CA GLN A 278 -1.94 9.58 -18.39
C GLN A 278 -0.96 9.79 -17.22
N ILE A 279 0.13 10.53 -17.42
CA ILE A 279 1.05 10.87 -16.32
C ILE A 279 0.33 11.72 -15.25
N GLY A 280 -0.47 12.69 -15.69
CA GLY A 280 -1.32 13.49 -14.80
C GLY A 280 -2.31 12.63 -14.01
N GLU A 281 -2.94 11.65 -14.65
CA GLU A 281 -3.87 10.73 -13.99
C GLU A 281 -3.17 9.90 -12.91
N ILE A 282 -1.97 9.36 -13.21
CA ILE A 282 -1.19 8.61 -12.23
C ILE A 282 -0.82 9.51 -11.05
N TYR A 283 -0.35 10.74 -11.32
CA TYR A 283 -0.01 11.70 -10.28
C TYR A 283 -1.21 11.99 -9.35
N VAL A 284 -2.36 12.31 -9.93
CA VAL A 284 -3.58 12.59 -9.18
C VAL A 284 -4.01 11.36 -8.40
N LYS A 285 -3.98 10.17 -9.00
CA LYS A 285 -4.32 8.91 -8.33
C LYS A 285 -3.42 8.64 -7.14
N ARG A 286 -2.10 8.84 -7.26
CA ARG A 286 -1.16 8.59 -6.15
C ARG A 286 -1.32 9.63 -5.04
N LYS A 287 -1.36 10.90 -5.42
CA LYS A 287 -1.35 12.01 -4.46
C LYS A 287 -2.69 12.24 -3.78
N LEU A 288 -3.79 12.15 -4.52
CA LEU A 288 -5.14 12.47 -4.07
C LEU A 288 -6.03 11.23 -3.93
N GLY A 289 -5.63 10.07 -4.44
CA GLY A 289 -6.49 8.90 -4.50
C GLY A 289 -7.48 8.98 -5.68
N SER A 290 -7.86 7.82 -6.23
CA SER A 290 -8.70 7.75 -7.44
C SER A 290 -10.07 8.43 -7.28
N GLU A 291 -10.68 8.35 -6.11
CA GLU A 291 -12.01 8.92 -5.92
C GLU A 291 -11.98 10.44 -5.73
N ILE A 292 -11.04 10.98 -4.95
CA ILE A 292 -10.90 12.44 -4.77
C ILE A 292 -10.53 13.08 -6.11
N GLY A 293 -9.64 12.45 -6.88
CA GLY A 293 -9.32 12.88 -8.24
C GLY A 293 -10.57 13.02 -9.12
N ARG A 294 -11.40 11.97 -9.20
CA ARG A 294 -12.68 12.00 -9.94
C ARG A 294 -13.65 13.04 -9.39
N ARG A 295 -13.74 13.21 -8.06
CA ARG A 295 -14.60 14.22 -7.41
C ARG A 295 -14.23 15.65 -7.80
N LEU A 296 -12.95 15.90 -8.06
CA LEU A 296 -12.42 17.20 -8.46
C LEU A 296 -12.37 17.38 -9.99
N GLY A 297 -12.80 16.38 -10.77
CA GLY A 297 -12.74 16.42 -12.24
C GLY A 297 -11.32 16.34 -12.79
N LEU A 298 -10.41 15.71 -12.04
CA LEU A 298 -8.99 15.57 -12.39
C LEU A 298 -8.65 14.19 -12.99
N LEU A 299 -9.61 13.26 -12.99
CA LEU A 299 -9.59 11.90 -13.53
C LEU A 299 -10.91 11.60 -14.22
#